data_AF-A0A9C8SWE1-F1
#
_entry.id   AF-A0A9C8SWE1-F1
#
_cell.length_a   1.000
_cell.length_b   1.000
_cell.length_c   1.000
_cell.angle_alpha   90.00
_cell.angle_beta   90.00
_cell.angle_gamma   90.00
#
_symmetry.space_group_name_H-M   'P 1'
#
loop_
_entity.id
_entity.type
_entity.pdbx_description
1 polymer ?
#
loop_
_entity_poly.entity_id
_entity_poly.type
_entity_poly.pdbx_seq_one_letter_code
_entity_poly.pdbx_strand_id
1 'polypeptide(L)' 'MAAKEKLDAKNLNSNLKRLAKITEWFDNQEEIDVEEGLNKVKEAVGLIKVSKERLKAIENEFEEIKKEIDIEEEEEKEKR' A
#
# COMPACT_ATOMS: atom_id res chain seq x y z
N MET A 1 -14.67 -10.44 15.19
CA MET A 1 -14.68 -9.37 14.18
C MET A 1 -13.37 -8.58 14.12
N ALA A 2 -12.77 -8.17 15.25
CA ALA A 2 -11.55 -7.35 15.30
C ALA A 2 -10.27 -7.91 14.61
N ALA A 3 -10.14 -9.24 14.46
CA ALA A 3 -8.98 -9.84 13.80
C ALA A 3 -8.99 -9.69 12.26
N LYS A 4 -10.18 -9.58 11.66
CA LYS A 4 -10.34 -9.45 10.21
C LYS A 4 -9.93 -8.04 9.75
N GLU A 5 -10.31 -7.01 10.51
CA GLU A 5 -9.97 -5.61 10.24
C GLU A 5 -8.46 -5.31 10.36
N LYS A 6 -7.75 -5.99 11.26
CA LYS A 6 -6.29 -5.85 11.40
C LYS A 6 -5.50 -6.44 10.22
N LEU A 7 -6.05 -7.46 9.55
CA LEU A 7 -5.46 -8.08 8.37
C LEU A 7 -5.71 -7.22 7.12
N ASP A 8 -6.89 -6.62 7.00
CA ASP A 8 -7.26 -5.72 5.91
C ASP A 8 -6.39 -4.46 5.85
N ALA A 9 -6.00 -3.88 7.00
CA ALA A 9 -5.19 -2.67 7.04
C ALA A 9 -3.78 -2.83 6.44
N LYS A 10 -3.21 -4.05 6.38
CA LYS A 10 -1.93 -4.33 5.71
C LYS A 10 -2.09 -4.68 4.22
N ASN A 11 -3.31 -4.92 3.76
CA ASN A 11 -3.55 -5.26 2.37
C ASN A 11 -3.58 -3.99 1.52
N LEU A 12 -2.57 -3.84 0.65
CA LEU A 12 -2.42 -2.66 -0.21
C LEU A 12 -3.68 -2.40 -1.07
N ASN A 13 -4.28 -3.44 -1.63
CA ASN A 13 -5.49 -3.31 -2.45
C ASN A 13 -6.68 -2.78 -1.62
N SER A 14 -6.84 -3.27 -0.39
CA SER A 14 -7.87 -2.78 0.54
C SER A 14 -7.68 -1.31 0.86
N ASN A 15 -6.44 -0.89 1.15
CA ASN A 15 -6.11 0.51 1.42
C ASN A 15 -6.36 1.42 0.21
N LEU A 16 -5.98 0.99 -0.99
CA LEU A 16 -6.24 1.74 -2.23
C LEU A 16 -7.74 1.89 -2.49
N LYS A 17 -8.53 0.83 -2.28
CA LYS A 17 -10.00 0.90 -2.38
C LYS A 17 -10.61 1.88 -1.37
N ARG A 18 -10.09 1.90 -0.13
CA ARG A 18 -10.56 2.87 0.90
C ARG A 18 -10.19 4.29 0.52
N LEU A 19 -8.98 4.52 0.03
CA LEU A 19 -8.57 5.83 -0.48
C LEU A 19 -9.46 6.31 -1.63
N ALA A 20 -9.79 5.43 -2.58
CA ALA A 20 -10.71 5.74 -3.66
C ALA A 20 -12.11 6.14 -3.14
N LYS A 21 -12.62 5.45 -2.12
CA LYS A 21 -13.89 5.82 -1.46
C LYS A 21 -13.83 7.17 -0.75
N ILE A 22 -12.68 7.53 -0.17
CA ILE A 22 -12.49 8.85 0.44
C ILE A 22 -12.54 9.93 -0.65
N THR A 23 -11.85 9.73 -1.78
CA THR A 23 -11.92 10.65 -2.92
C THR A 23 -13.35 10.78 -3.46
N GLU A 24 -14.01 9.64 -3.67
CA GLU A 24 -15.41 9.61 -4.12
C GLU A 24 -16.35 10.33 -3.14
N TRP A 25 -16.11 10.22 -1.83
CA TRP A 25 -16.87 10.98 -0.84
C TRP A 25 -16.73 12.49 -1.05
N PHE A 26 -15.51 13.00 -1.25
CA PHE A 26 -15.27 14.42 -1.52
C PHE A 26 -15.90 14.90 -2.84
N ASP A 27 -15.79 14.10 -3.90
CA ASP A 27 -16.32 14.45 -5.22
C ASP A 27 -17.86 14.52 -5.26
N ASN A 28 -18.53 13.79 -4.37
CA ASN A 28 -19.98 13.75 -4.28
C ASN A 28 -20.59 14.80 -3.32
N GLN A 29 -19.78 15.68 -2.72
CA GLN A 29 -20.30 16.75 -1.87
C GLN A 29 -20.63 18.01 -2.68
N GLU A 30 -21.88 18.47 -2.61
CA GLU A 30 -22.29 19.78 -3.14
C GLU A 30 -21.81 20.92 -2.23
N GLU A 31 -21.93 20.73 -0.92
CA GLU A 31 -21.31 21.57 0.11
C GLU A 31 -20.49 20.68 1.05
N ILE A 32 -19.23 21.06 1.31
CA ILE A 32 -18.33 20.25 2.11
C ILE A 32 -18.48 20.60 3.59
N ASP A 33 -18.85 19.60 4.39
CA ASP A 33 -18.65 19.66 5.84
C ASP A 33 -17.13 19.59 6.13
N VAL A 34 -16.58 20.69 6.65
CA VAL A 34 -15.15 20.85 6.90
C VAL A 34 -14.67 19.93 8.04
N GLU A 35 -15.50 19.67 9.05
CA GLU A 35 -15.12 18.79 10.16
C GLU A 35 -15.08 17.34 9.70
N GLU A 36 -16.08 16.89 8.94
CA GLU A 36 -16.07 15.55 8.36
C GLU A 36 -14.93 15.41 7.34
N GLY A 37 -14.71 16.41 6.49
CA GLY A 37 -13.60 16.44 5.54
C GLY A 37 -12.24 16.29 6.23
N LEU A 38 -12.02 16.99 7.34
CA LEU A 38 -10.80 16.86 8.13
C LEU A 38 -10.61 15.43 8.68
N ASN A 39 -11.69 14.77 9.08
CA ASN A 39 -11.64 13.38 9.54
C ASN A 39 -11.28 12.42 8.39
N LYS A 40 -11.85 12.60 7.20
CA LYS A 40 -11.50 11.81 6.01
C LYS A 40 -10.03 11.99 5.60
N VAL A 41 -9.51 13.20 5.67
CA VAL A 41 -8.08 13.49 5.40
C VAL A 41 -7.18 12.77 6.41
N LYS A 42 -7.52 12.78 7.70
CA LYS A 42 -6.76 12.04 8.72
C LYS A 42 -6.76 10.53 8.46
N GLU A 43 -7.91 9.96 8.08
CA GLU A 43 -7.99 8.56 7.66
C GLU A 43 -7.10 8.28 6.44
N ALA A 44 -7.19 9.11 5.40
CA ALA A 44 -6.39 8.97 4.19
C ALA A 44 -4.88 9.01 4.49
N VAL A 45 -4.42 9.93 5.34
CA VAL A 45 -3.01 10.00 5.77
C VAL A 45 -2.56 8.69 6.42
N GLY A 46 -3.40 8.10 7.28
CA GLY A 46 -3.11 6.79 7.88
C GLY A 46 -2.98 5.69 6.84
N LEU A 47 -3.93 5.59 5.92
CA LEU A 47 -3.93 4.61 4.83
C LEU A 47 -2.71 4.76 3.91
N ILE A 48 -2.33 6.00 3.57
CA ILE A 48 -1.17 6.29 2.73
C ILE A 48 0.13 5.85 3.41
N LYS A 49 0.30 6.13 4.71
CA LYS A 49 1.50 5.72 5.46
C LYS A 49 1.69 4.21 5.42
N VAL A 50 0.65 3.44 5.77
CA VAL A 50 0.71 1.98 5.76
C VAL A 50 0.92 1.43 4.36
N SER A 51 0.30 2.04 3.35
CA SER A 51 0.47 1.63 1.95
C SER A 51 1.90 1.85 1.45
N LYS A 52 2.53 2.98 1.82
CA LYS A 52 3.95 3.26 1.50
C LYS A 52 4.89 2.25 2.15
N GLU A 53 4.66 1.91 3.42
CA GLU A 53 5.45 0.89 4.10
C GLU A 53 5.33 -0.48 3.41
N ARG A 54 4.11 -0.87 3.01
CA ARG A 54 3.90 -2.13 2.29
C ARG A 54 4.56 -2.13 0.90
N LEU A 55 4.49 -1.02 0.17
CA LEU A 55 5.17 -0.89 -1.13
C LEU A 55 6.69 -1.02 -0.99
N LYS A 56 7.28 -0.39 0.02
CA LYS A 56 8.72 -0.52 0.29
C LYS A 56 9.12 -1.96 0.61
N ALA A 57 8.30 -2.68 1.37
CA ALA A 57 8.56 -4.09 1.65
C ALA A 57 8.53 -4.93 0.36
N ILE A 58 7.55 -4.70 -0.51
CA ILE A 58 7.45 -5.38 -1.81
C ILE A 58 8.65 -5.05 -2.70
N GLU A 59 9.09 -3.79 -2.76
CA GLU A 59 10.28 -3.37 -3.50
C GLU A 59 11.53 -4.11 -3.03
N ASN A 60 11.72 -4.24 -1.70
CA ASN A 60 12.84 -5.00 -1.15
C ASN A 60 12.77 -6.49 -1.54
N GLU A 61 11.59 -7.11 -1.50
CA GLU A 61 11.39 -8.51 -1.92
C GLU A 61 11.79 -8.69 -3.40
N PHE A 62 11.46 -7.73 -4.28
CA PHE A 62 11.89 -7.77 -5.70
C PHE A 62 13.41 -7.62 -5.86
N GLU A 63 14.04 -6.75 -5.08
CA GLU A 63 15.51 -6.57 -5.11
C GLU A 63 16.25 -7.82 -4.64
N GLU A 64 15.70 -8.56 -3.68
CA GLU A 64 16.25 -9.85 -3.24
C GLU A 64 16.15 -10.90 -4.34
N ILE A 65 14.97 -11.05 -4.97
CA ILE A 65 14.78 -11.97 -6.09
C ILE A 65 15.74 -11.67 -7.24
N LYS A 66 15.94 -10.39 -7.56
CA LYS A 66 16.89 -9.99 -8.60
C LYS A 66 18.32 -10.42 -8.28
N LYS A 67 18.76 -10.25 -7.03
CA LYS A 67 20.10 -10.68 -6.61
C LYS A 67 20.27 -12.20 -6.68
N GLU A 68 19.23 -12.96 -6.30
CA GLU A 68 19.26 -14.43 -6.43
C GLU A 68 19.47 -14.84 -7.89
N ILE A 69 18.73 -14.23 -8.82
CA ILE A 69 18.88 -14.47 -10.26
C ILE A 69 20.29 -14.11 -10.74
N ASP A 70 20.81 -12.94 -10.35
CA ASP A 70 22.14 -12.49 -10.76
C ASP A 70 23.24 -13.46 -10.25
N ILE A 71 23.13 -13.94 -9.00
CA ILE A 71 24.06 -14.92 -8.41
C ILE A 71 23.98 -16.25 -9.15
N GLU A 72 22.77 -16.75 -9.44
CA GLU A 72 22.58 -17.99 -10.20
C GLU A 72 23.22 -17.89 -11.60
N GLU A 73 23.08 -16.75 -12.28
CA GLU A 73 23.72 -16.51 -13.57
C GLU A 73 25.25 -16.45 -13.50
N GLU A 74 25.82 -15.87 -12.45
CA GLU A 74 27.28 -15.84 -12.22
C GLU A 74 27.81 -17.25 -11.96
N GLU A 75 27.14 -18.03 -11.12
CA GLU A 75 27.53 -19.42 -10.85
C GLU A 75 27.44 -20.31 -12.10
N GLU A 76 26.44 -20.13 -12.96
CA GLU A 76 26.35 -20.86 -14.23
C GLU A 76 27.48 -20.51 -15.21
N LYS A 77 27.95 -19.26 -15.21
CA LYS A 77 29.07 -18.81 -16.05
C LYS A 77 30.40 -19.38 -15.57
N GLU A 78 30.61 -19.48 -14.26
CA GLU A 78 31.84 -20.08 -13.70
C GLU A 78 31.93 -21.60 -13.88
N LYS A 79 30.79 -22.29 -14.03
CA LYS A 79 30.73 -23.75 -14.26
C LYS A 79 30.95 -24.16 -15.72
N ARG A 80 31.08 -23.23 -16.67
CA ARG A 80 31.30 -23.48 -18.11
C ARG A 80 32.74 -23.22 -18.53
#